data_AF-A0A2N0WV19-F1
#
_entry.id   AF-A0A2N0WV19-F1
#
_cell.length_a   1.000
_cell.length_b   1.000
_cell.length_c   1.000
_cell.angle_alpha   90.00
_cell.angle_beta   90.00
_cell.angle_gamma   90.00
#
_symmetry.space_group_name_H-M   'P 1'
#
loop_
_entity.id
_entity.type
_entity.pdbx_description
1 polymer ?
#
loop_
_entity_poly.entity_id
_entity_poly.type
_entity_poly.pdbx_seq_one_letter_code
_entity_poly.pdbx_strand_id
1 'polypeptide(L)'
;MIKRLITCVFALMPYAVLADSDNLIVAKHPTAKTVASTQYAYVPMEVLMDSKGSQFKTLAGQYKSYVQELSNQSALSYSHYIEDLATQLKTQGFTIAAQCITNCSTKPYSKKIANSFRYNNIYQVNYTNARKNSFGYLAATKGVDGQQQAIQVFAQNGHRNTLKFAYEQIVETPMPDSGVVVKNDFAVKPLDFSSLKAPKRDVKGASDHPMIERFPGSYIAATAVNDFESYPLIIGQYKKSIPTKQVSGKITTVNYRIDAKVGPYAVHKNYINALQQAGFTIIFECSAPTCGNYILRDNLKNTIHAKNHKSDIYNMNRKRHYYLFSAEKVTPAGKVYATMYSYQNSGKYAVEMVVDVIEERAVSKVALNIDSDTLGKQIQATGSVSLYGIEFDFDKHTLKASSNKQLAEIADFLKKSNKVSLYVVGHTDNKGQFEYNQNLSKRRAAEVVNTLVSQYQIDSKRLAAVGVGPVAPKAANDTESNRQQNRRVELVLKSPLSL
;
A
#
# COMPACT_ATOMS: atom_id res chain seq x y z
N MET A 1 55.58 34.42 43.05
CA MET A 1 54.41 34.54 43.94
C MET A 1 53.15 34.52 43.09
N ILE A 2 52.20 33.66 43.49
CA ILE A 2 50.78 33.55 43.09
C ILE A 2 50.48 32.93 41.70
N LYS A 3 49.79 31.79 41.79
CA LYS A 3 49.45 30.78 40.76
C LYS A 3 48.10 31.08 40.10
N ARG A 4 47.96 30.59 38.86
CA ARG A 4 46.68 30.34 38.14
C ARG A 4 45.70 29.53 39.01
N LEU A 5 44.40 29.85 38.94
CA LEU A 5 43.34 28.84 39.07
C LEU A 5 42.09 29.26 38.28
N ILE A 6 41.72 28.40 37.32
CA ILE A 6 40.43 28.33 36.65
C ILE A 6 39.53 27.51 37.59
N THR A 7 38.45 28.10 38.09
CA THR A 7 37.47 27.37 38.91
C THR A 7 36.29 26.97 38.02
N CYS A 8 36.33 25.72 37.57
CA CYS A 8 35.19 25.03 37.00
C CYS A 8 34.27 24.63 38.18
N VAL A 9 33.16 25.33 38.39
CA VAL A 9 32.13 24.90 39.35
C VAL A 9 31.24 23.90 38.64
N PHE A 10 31.67 22.64 38.62
CA PHE A 10 30.75 21.52 38.54
C PHE A 10 29.94 21.53 39.83
N ALA A 11 28.71 22.03 39.77
CA ALA A 11 27.70 21.69 40.76
C ALA A 11 27.34 20.21 40.53
N LEU A 12 28.19 19.32 41.03
CA LEU A 12 27.81 17.95 41.36
C LEU A 12 26.74 18.07 42.43
N MET A 13 25.47 18.11 42.01
CA MET A 13 24.41 17.67 42.91
C MET A 13 24.77 16.26 43.37
N PRO A 14 24.82 16.00 44.67
CA PRO A 14 25.19 14.68 45.16
C PRO A 14 24.11 13.69 44.72
N TYR A 15 24.43 12.84 43.75
CA TYR A 15 23.77 11.57 43.45
C TYR A 15 23.91 10.57 44.63
N ALA A 16 23.92 11.06 45.87
CA ALA A 16 24.26 10.31 47.07
C ALA A 16 23.15 10.38 48.13
N VAL A 17 21.88 10.35 47.71
CA VAL A 17 20.74 10.09 48.63
C VAL A 17 19.76 9.05 48.06
N LEU A 18 20.18 8.22 47.09
CA LEU A 18 19.34 7.14 46.55
C LEU A 18 19.91 5.73 46.74
N ALA A 19 20.92 5.57 47.58
CA ALA A 19 21.51 4.26 47.83
C ALA A 19 22.12 4.14 49.24
N ASP A 20 21.41 4.54 50.30
CA ASP A 20 21.77 4.02 51.64
C ASP A 20 20.64 4.11 52.69
N SER A 21 19.49 3.54 52.35
CA SER A 21 18.61 3.04 53.41
C SER A 21 17.84 1.86 52.86
N ASP A 22 18.06 0.70 53.45
CA ASP A 22 17.08 -0.39 53.46
C ASP A 22 15.81 0.06 54.20
N ASN A 23 15.15 1.12 53.70
CA ASN A 23 13.82 1.57 54.11
C ASN A 23 12.79 0.59 53.57
N LEU A 24 12.95 -0.66 53.99
CA LEU A 24 11.90 -1.65 53.98
C LEU A 24 10.88 -1.20 55.02
N ILE A 25 9.65 -0.98 54.57
CA ILE A 25 8.52 -0.80 55.47
C ILE A 25 8.31 -2.12 56.26
N VAL A 26 8.62 -3.27 55.64
CA VAL A 26 8.64 -4.58 56.29
C VAL A 26 10.02 -5.21 56.19
N ALA A 27 10.71 -5.37 57.32
CA ALA A 27 11.99 -6.07 57.36
C ALA A 27 11.83 -7.54 56.94
N LYS A 28 12.87 -8.10 56.32
CA LYS A 28 12.93 -9.54 56.04
C LYS A 28 12.87 -10.32 57.35
N HIS A 29 12.06 -11.37 57.39
CA HIS A 29 12.05 -12.26 58.57
C HIS A 29 13.44 -12.88 58.79
N PRO A 30 14.03 -12.80 60.00
CA PRO A 30 15.45 -13.11 60.24
C PRO A 30 15.87 -14.54 59.84
N THR A 31 14.95 -15.50 60.00
CA THR A 31 15.21 -16.93 59.72
C THR A 31 14.55 -17.41 58.41
N ALA A 32 13.89 -16.54 57.65
CA ALA A 32 13.22 -16.94 56.41
C ALA A 32 14.16 -16.86 55.21
N LYS A 33 14.09 -17.85 54.33
CA LYS A 33 14.80 -17.87 53.06
C LYS A 33 14.10 -16.94 52.06
N THR A 34 14.81 -15.98 51.47
CA THR A 34 14.29 -15.20 50.33
C THR A 34 14.32 -16.06 49.06
N VAL A 35 13.14 -16.24 48.45
CA VAL A 35 12.94 -17.02 47.22
C VAL A 35 13.03 -16.12 45.98
N ALA A 36 12.54 -14.88 46.08
CA ALA A 36 12.63 -13.88 45.01
C ALA A 36 12.60 -12.47 45.61
N SER A 37 13.19 -11.50 44.91
CA SER A 37 13.08 -10.08 45.25
C SER A 37 13.12 -9.20 44.00
N THR A 38 12.46 -8.05 44.04
CA THR A 38 12.43 -7.10 42.91
C THR A 38 12.41 -5.66 43.43
N GLN A 39 13.09 -4.74 42.74
CA GLN A 39 13.13 -3.32 43.10
C GLN A 39 13.06 -2.43 41.85
N TYR A 40 12.26 -1.36 41.91
CA TYR A 40 12.17 -0.34 40.87
C TYR A 40 12.16 1.07 41.48
N ALA A 41 12.76 2.04 40.77
CA ALA A 41 12.84 3.42 41.21
C ALA A 41 11.50 4.19 41.10
N TYR A 42 10.68 3.90 40.08
CA TYR A 42 9.36 4.50 39.90
C TYR A 42 8.46 3.59 39.06
N VAL A 43 7.39 3.05 39.65
CA VAL A 43 6.38 2.23 38.94
C VAL A 43 4.99 2.41 39.58
N PRO A 44 3.88 2.29 38.82
CA PRO A 44 2.53 2.23 39.40
C PRO A 44 2.19 0.85 39.95
N MET A 45 1.56 0.73 41.13
CA MET A 45 1.11 -0.51 41.78
C MET A 45 -0.36 -0.36 42.20
N GLU A 46 -1.18 -1.38 41.95
CA GLU A 46 -2.57 -1.43 42.42
C GLU A 46 -2.61 -1.95 43.86
N VAL A 47 -3.14 -1.17 44.80
CA VAL A 47 -3.27 -1.52 46.22
C VAL A 47 -4.71 -1.81 46.55
N LEU A 48 -4.98 -2.96 47.16
CA LEU A 48 -6.34 -3.30 47.57
C LEU A 48 -6.83 -2.44 48.74
N MET A 49 -8.04 -1.93 48.61
CA MET A 49 -8.67 -1.00 49.56
C MET A 49 -9.88 -1.59 50.29
N ASP A 50 -10.24 -2.84 50.03
CA ASP A 50 -11.30 -3.54 50.76
C ASP A 50 -11.03 -5.04 50.91
N SER A 51 -11.60 -5.66 51.95
CA SER A 51 -11.54 -7.11 52.17
C SER A 51 -12.49 -7.92 51.26
N LYS A 52 -13.13 -7.31 50.26
CA LYS A 52 -13.99 -7.95 49.24
C LYS A 52 -13.26 -8.13 47.89
N GLY A 53 -12.03 -7.63 47.78
CA GLY A 53 -11.23 -7.75 46.55
C GLY A 53 -11.78 -6.87 45.43
N SER A 54 -12.59 -5.85 45.74
CA SER A 54 -13.34 -5.07 44.74
C SER A 54 -12.78 -3.68 44.46
N GLN A 55 -12.21 -3.03 45.47
CA GLN A 55 -11.68 -1.66 45.37
C GLN A 55 -10.16 -1.68 45.41
N PHE A 56 -9.56 -0.93 44.49
CA PHE A 56 -8.12 -0.76 44.39
C PHE A 56 -7.77 0.72 44.29
N LYS A 57 -6.58 1.07 44.74
CA LYS A 57 -5.98 2.40 44.58
C LYS A 57 -4.62 2.25 43.91
N THR A 58 -4.43 2.93 42.79
CA THR A 58 -3.12 3.02 42.14
C THR A 58 -2.22 3.97 42.92
N LEU A 59 -1.04 3.50 43.33
CA LEU A 59 0.04 4.34 43.85
C LEU A 59 1.25 4.23 42.92
N ALA A 60 2.01 5.30 42.74
CA ALA A 60 3.20 5.29 41.89
C ALA A 60 4.42 5.80 42.64
N GLY A 61 5.53 5.09 42.53
CA GLY A 61 6.75 5.47 43.24
C GLY A 61 7.74 4.33 43.37
N GLN A 62 8.59 4.41 44.39
CA GLN A 62 9.62 3.41 44.65
C GLN A 62 8.96 2.11 45.10
N TYR A 63 9.23 1.04 44.35
CA TYR A 63 8.65 -0.27 44.58
C TYR A 63 9.72 -1.25 45.01
N LYS A 64 9.39 -2.07 46.02
CA LYS A 64 10.18 -3.25 46.40
C LYS A 64 9.25 -4.42 46.69
N SER A 65 9.67 -5.64 46.35
CA SER A 65 8.95 -6.86 46.74
C SER A 65 9.88 -8.00 47.11
N TYR A 66 9.37 -8.88 47.95
CA TYR A 66 10.06 -10.09 48.40
C TYR A 66 9.09 -11.26 48.49
N VAL A 67 9.61 -12.44 48.17
CA VAL A 67 8.98 -13.72 48.48
C VAL A 67 9.85 -14.43 49.48
N GLN A 68 9.28 -14.82 50.61
CA GLN A 68 9.99 -15.51 51.69
C GLN A 68 9.34 -16.84 52.02
N GLU A 69 10.18 -17.79 52.43
CA GLU A 69 9.79 -19.13 52.85
C GLU A 69 10.42 -19.44 54.21
N LEU A 70 9.58 -19.83 55.16
CA LEU A 70 9.96 -20.22 56.50
C LEU A 70 9.66 -21.71 56.69
N SER A 71 10.69 -22.50 56.97
CA SER A 71 10.62 -23.96 57.10
C SER A 71 10.80 -24.41 58.56
N ASN A 72 10.21 -25.54 58.95
CA ASN A 72 10.39 -26.20 60.25
C ASN A 72 9.96 -25.38 61.49
N GLN A 73 9.08 -24.39 61.34
CA GLN A 73 8.45 -23.68 62.46
C GLN A 73 7.09 -24.31 62.69
N SER A 74 7.01 -25.30 63.59
CA SER A 74 5.80 -26.08 63.87
C SER A 74 4.61 -25.26 64.42
N ALA A 75 4.79 -23.97 64.73
CA ALA A 75 3.81 -23.15 65.43
C ALA A 75 3.26 -21.93 64.65
N LEU A 76 3.82 -21.55 63.48
CA LEU A 76 3.42 -20.30 62.82
C LEU A 76 2.48 -20.54 61.62
N SER A 77 1.19 -20.23 61.81
CA SER A 77 0.20 -20.25 60.72
C SER A 77 0.20 -18.95 59.92
N TYR A 78 -0.31 -18.99 58.68
CA TYR A 78 -0.51 -17.77 57.88
C TYR A 78 -1.43 -16.77 58.60
N SER A 79 -2.42 -17.28 59.36
CA SER A 79 -3.39 -16.45 60.08
C SER A 79 -2.72 -15.65 61.19
N HIS A 80 -1.89 -16.31 62.01
CA HIS A 80 -1.15 -15.65 63.08
C HIS A 80 -0.17 -14.63 62.51
N TYR A 81 0.55 -14.98 61.43
CA TYR A 81 1.46 -14.06 60.76
C TYR A 81 0.75 -12.79 60.23
N ILE A 82 -0.41 -12.95 59.58
CA ILE A 82 -1.17 -11.81 59.05
C ILE A 82 -1.75 -10.95 60.19
N GLU A 83 -2.20 -11.54 61.30
CA GLU A 83 -2.69 -10.81 62.48
C GLU A 83 -1.59 -10.04 63.21
N ASP A 84 -0.44 -10.68 63.42
CA ASP A 84 0.75 -10.06 64.02
C ASP A 84 1.24 -8.89 63.14
N LEU A 85 1.41 -9.13 61.84
CA LEU A 85 1.82 -8.09 60.91
C LEU A 85 0.82 -6.93 60.86
N ALA A 86 -0.49 -7.22 60.84
CA ALA A 86 -1.51 -6.16 60.89
C ALA A 86 -1.41 -5.32 62.17
N THR A 87 -1.09 -5.95 63.30
CA THR A 87 -0.88 -5.26 64.59
C THR A 87 0.36 -4.38 64.53
N GLN A 88 1.48 -4.90 64.04
CA GLN A 88 2.73 -4.14 63.88
C GLN A 88 2.57 -2.96 62.91
N LEU A 89 1.83 -3.15 61.82
CA LEU A 89 1.56 -2.06 60.87
C LEU A 89 0.71 -0.97 61.52
N LYS A 90 -0.30 -1.33 62.31
CA LYS A 90 -1.11 -0.35 63.07
C LYS A 90 -0.26 0.44 64.08
N THR A 91 0.63 -0.21 64.83
CA THR A 91 1.51 0.48 65.80
C THR A 91 2.50 1.43 65.10
N GLN A 92 2.87 1.11 63.86
CA GLN A 92 3.67 1.98 63.01
C GLN A 92 2.84 3.06 62.28
N GLY A 93 1.54 3.18 62.56
CA GLY A 93 0.66 4.21 62.01
C GLY A 93 0.09 3.90 60.63
N PHE A 94 0.11 2.65 60.17
CA PHE A 94 -0.63 2.24 58.99
C PHE A 94 -2.11 2.01 59.31
N THR A 95 -2.96 2.36 58.36
CA THR A 95 -4.36 1.98 58.31
C THR A 95 -4.48 0.68 57.52
N ILE A 96 -5.14 -0.33 58.10
CA ILE A 96 -5.41 -1.58 57.39
C ILE A 96 -6.53 -1.34 56.38
N ALA A 97 -6.17 -1.36 55.10
CA ALA A 97 -7.07 -1.12 53.99
C ALA A 97 -7.85 -2.39 53.62
N ALA A 98 -7.21 -3.55 53.72
CA ALA A 98 -7.87 -4.84 53.56
C ALA A 98 -7.19 -5.91 54.40
N GLN A 99 -7.98 -6.80 54.99
CA GLN A 99 -7.48 -7.95 55.72
C GLN A 99 -8.45 -9.12 55.55
N CYS A 100 -7.93 -10.26 55.14
CA CYS A 100 -8.67 -11.50 55.04
C CYS A 100 -7.85 -12.67 55.58
N ILE A 101 -8.42 -13.39 56.54
CA ILE A 101 -7.77 -14.52 57.22
C ILE A 101 -8.55 -15.82 57.00
N THR A 102 -9.89 -15.77 57.04
CA THR A 102 -10.74 -16.94 56.77
C THR A 102 -11.66 -16.67 55.61
N ASN A 103 -12.07 -17.72 54.89
CA ASN A 103 -12.98 -17.65 53.75
C ASN A 103 -12.54 -16.72 52.59
N CYS A 104 -11.24 -16.44 52.46
CA CYS A 104 -10.68 -15.63 51.38
C CYS A 104 -10.82 -16.24 49.97
N SER A 105 -11.38 -17.45 49.86
CA SER A 105 -11.22 -18.33 48.70
C SER A 105 -12.46 -18.49 47.82
N THR A 106 -13.45 -17.60 47.86
CA THR A 106 -14.49 -17.64 46.81
C THR A 106 -13.81 -17.18 45.51
N LYS A 107 -13.60 -18.08 44.53
CA LYS A 107 -13.17 -17.70 43.17
C LYS A 107 -14.31 -16.82 42.60
N PRO A 108 -14.21 -15.49 42.75
CA PRO A 108 -13.26 -14.66 42.00
C PRO A 108 -12.20 -13.91 42.82
N TYR A 109 -12.24 -13.95 44.15
CA TYR A 109 -11.43 -13.16 45.08
C TYR A 109 -9.91 -13.35 44.91
N SER A 110 -9.40 -14.58 44.98
CA SER A 110 -7.94 -14.84 44.89
C SER A 110 -7.29 -14.41 43.57
N LYS A 111 -8.04 -14.45 42.45
CA LYS A 111 -7.57 -13.98 41.14
C LYS A 111 -7.50 -12.44 41.08
N LYS A 112 -8.47 -11.76 41.70
CA LYS A 112 -8.47 -10.29 41.79
C LYS A 112 -7.29 -9.79 42.63
N ILE A 113 -7.00 -10.46 43.74
CA ILE A 113 -5.82 -10.19 44.56
C ILE A 113 -4.52 -10.45 43.80
N ALA A 114 -4.41 -11.59 43.10
CA ALA A 114 -3.18 -11.89 42.36
C ALA A 114 -2.88 -10.85 41.28
N ASN A 115 -3.90 -10.30 40.63
CA ASN A 115 -3.74 -9.25 39.62
C ASN A 115 -3.25 -7.91 40.21
N SER A 116 -3.35 -7.69 41.53
CA SER A 116 -2.81 -6.47 42.15
C SER A 116 -1.30 -6.56 42.39
N PHE A 117 -0.69 -7.75 42.31
CA PHE A 117 0.75 -7.94 42.39
C PHE A 117 1.39 -7.66 41.01
N ARG A 118 2.15 -6.56 40.90
CA ARG A 118 2.59 -6.01 39.60
C ARG A 118 3.45 -6.95 38.76
N TYR A 119 4.37 -7.68 39.39
CA TYR A 119 5.27 -8.61 38.70
C TYR A 119 4.88 -10.07 38.91
N ASN A 120 3.71 -10.29 39.50
CA ASN A 120 3.16 -11.62 39.73
C ASN A 120 4.11 -12.55 40.52
N ASN A 121 5.00 -11.97 41.35
CA ASN A 121 5.90 -12.71 42.24
C ASN A 121 5.12 -13.63 43.20
N ILE A 122 3.83 -13.35 43.40
CA ILE A 122 2.88 -14.20 44.10
C ILE A 122 2.77 -15.63 43.50
N TYR A 123 3.13 -15.88 42.24
CA TYR A 123 3.22 -17.25 41.71
C TYR A 123 4.20 -18.13 42.49
N GLN A 124 5.26 -17.54 43.03
CA GLN A 124 6.29 -18.26 43.81
C GLN A 124 5.76 -18.79 45.15
N VAL A 125 4.61 -18.29 45.62
CA VAL A 125 3.91 -18.81 46.80
C VAL A 125 2.78 -19.78 46.45
N ASN A 126 2.66 -20.21 45.19
CA ASN A 126 1.67 -21.19 44.72
C ASN A 126 0.19 -20.78 44.95
N TYR A 127 -0.13 -19.48 44.84
CA TYR A 127 -1.47 -18.95 45.10
C TYR A 127 -2.59 -19.59 44.26
N THR A 128 -2.28 -20.08 43.05
CA THR A 128 -3.24 -20.75 42.16
C THR A 128 -3.78 -22.06 42.75
N ASN A 129 -3.00 -22.69 43.63
CA ASN A 129 -3.33 -23.94 44.32
C ASN A 129 -3.83 -23.70 45.77
N ALA A 130 -4.07 -22.46 46.16
CA ALA A 130 -4.54 -22.12 47.50
C ALA A 130 -5.96 -22.67 47.74
N ARG A 131 -6.09 -23.59 48.70
CA ARG A 131 -7.37 -24.18 49.13
C ARG A 131 -8.12 -23.21 50.04
N LYS A 132 -9.42 -23.45 50.24
CA LYS A 132 -10.22 -22.71 51.23
C LYS A 132 -9.53 -22.76 52.60
N ASN A 133 -9.42 -21.60 53.24
CA ASN A 133 -8.81 -21.41 54.56
C ASN A 133 -7.32 -21.83 54.66
N SER A 134 -6.55 -21.79 53.57
CA SER A 134 -5.10 -22.09 53.58
C SER A 134 -4.20 -20.89 53.35
N PHE A 135 -4.78 -19.70 53.16
CA PHE A 135 -4.05 -18.47 52.88
C PHE A 135 -4.78 -17.26 53.48
N GLY A 136 -4.01 -16.18 53.66
CA GLY A 136 -4.50 -14.88 54.10
C GLY A 136 -3.88 -13.76 53.27
N TYR A 137 -4.52 -12.60 53.31
CA TYR A 137 -4.09 -11.39 52.63
C TYR A 137 -4.22 -10.19 53.54
N LEU A 138 -3.30 -9.25 53.39
CA LEU A 138 -3.27 -7.98 54.10
C LEU A 138 -2.87 -6.87 53.13
N ALA A 139 -3.59 -5.76 53.14
CA ALA A 139 -3.17 -4.50 52.56
C ALA A 139 -3.25 -3.40 53.61
N ALA A 140 -2.25 -2.56 53.66
CA ALA A 140 -2.20 -1.44 54.58
C ALA A 140 -1.62 -0.22 53.88
N THR A 141 -2.10 0.96 54.25
CA THR A 141 -1.65 2.24 53.73
C THR A 141 -1.29 3.20 54.87
N LYS A 142 -0.36 4.12 54.64
CA LYS A 142 0.04 5.16 55.60
C LYS A 142 0.34 6.44 54.84
N GLY A 143 -0.02 7.58 55.41
CA GLY A 143 0.23 8.90 54.82
C GLY A 143 -0.92 9.42 53.96
N VAL A 144 -0.69 10.58 53.36
CA VAL A 144 -1.65 11.34 52.54
C VAL A 144 -1.31 11.22 51.06
N ASP A 145 -2.27 11.49 50.17
CA ASP A 145 -2.07 11.43 48.72
C ASP A 145 -0.87 12.29 48.29
N GLY A 146 0.01 11.72 47.45
CA GLY A 146 1.29 12.32 47.04
C GLY A 146 2.48 11.93 47.93
N GLN A 147 2.25 11.33 49.10
CA GLN A 147 3.27 10.81 50.03
C GLN A 147 2.83 9.49 50.68
N GLN A 148 1.95 8.72 50.01
CA GLN A 148 1.43 7.48 50.57
C GLN A 148 2.43 6.34 50.52
N GLN A 149 2.44 5.56 51.58
CA GLN A 149 3.10 4.28 51.66
C GLN A 149 2.03 3.20 51.63
N ALA A 150 2.27 2.12 50.90
CA ALA A 150 1.39 0.97 50.94
C ALA A 150 2.17 -0.34 50.94
N ILE A 151 1.58 -1.32 51.60
CA ILE A 151 2.08 -2.68 51.68
C ILE A 151 0.93 -3.62 51.34
N GLN A 152 1.24 -4.65 50.57
CA GLN A 152 0.35 -5.78 50.33
C GLN A 152 1.10 -7.07 50.61
N VAL A 153 0.45 -7.98 51.32
CA VAL A 153 1.02 -9.27 51.72
C VAL A 153 0.04 -10.37 51.42
N PHE A 154 0.53 -11.43 50.79
CA PHE A 154 -0.16 -12.70 50.65
C PHE A 154 0.64 -13.76 51.40
N ALA A 155 0.00 -14.50 52.31
CA ALA A 155 0.64 -15.56 53.09
C ALA A 155 -0.14 -16.87 52.96
N GLN A 156 0.55 -18.00 52.85
CA GLN A 156 -0.04 -19.32 52.68
C GLN A 156 0.77 -20.37 53.44
N ASN A 157 0.08 -21.29 54.12
CA ASN A 157 0.72 -22.49 54.63
C ASN A 157 0.91 -23.50 53.48
N GLY A 158 2.15 -23.94 53.27
CA GLY A 158 2.56 -24.95 52.29
C GLY A 158 2.70 -26.35 52.89
N HIS A 159 3.30 -27.26 52.12
CA HIS A 159 3.58 -28.64 52.57
C HIS A 159 4.64 -28.66 53.69
N ARG A 160 4.62 -29.70 54.55
CA ARG A 160 5.60 -29.89 55.64
C ARG A 160 5.72 -28.69 56.60
N ASN A 161 4.60 -28.05 56.93
CA ASN A 161 4.54 -26.91 57.85
C ASN A 161 5.41 -25.71 57.42
N THR A 162 5.61 -25.50 56.11
CA THR A 162 6.25 -24.28 55.62
C THR A 162 5.26 -23.12 55.59
N LEU A 163 5.67 -21.93 56.03
CA LEU A 163 4.93 -20.69 55.79
C LEU A 163 5.59 -19.95 54.63
N LYS A 164 4.83 -19.67 53.56
CA LYS A 164 5.29 -18.87 52.42
C LYS A 164 4.54 -17.56 52.39
N PHE A 165 5.24 -16.46 52.16
CA PHE A 165 4.61 -15.16 52.04
C PHE A 165 5.30 -14.30 50.98
N ALA A 166 4.49 -13.61 50.20
CA ALA A 166 4.91 -12.61 49.24
C ALA A 166 4.42 -11.26 49.75
N TYR A 167 5.31 -10.27 49.79
CA TYR A 167 4.91 -8.89 50.05
C TYR A 167 5.47 -7.94 49.01
N GLU A 168 4.67 -6.94 48.68
CA GLU A 168 5.04 -5.79 47.85
C GLU A 168 4.83 -4.53 48.68
N GLN A 169 5.75 -3.60 48.55
CA GLN A 169 5.66 -2.29 49.16
C GLN A 169 5.90 -1.22 48.11
N ILE A 170 5.19 -0.10 48.26
CA ILE A 170 5.40 1.09 47.46
C ILE A 170 5.45 2.31 48.37
N VAL A 171 6.40 3.20 48.09
CA VAL A 171 6.47 4.54 48.66
C VAL A 171 6.21 5.49 47.52
N GLU A 172 5.09 6.21 47.59
CA GLU A 172 4.74 7.24 46.63
C GLU A 172 5.84 8.30 46.64
N THR A 173 6.39 8.53 45.46
CA THR A 173 7.45 9.51 45.23
C THR A 173 7.08 10.26 43.97
N PRO A 174 7.40 11.55 43.83
CA PRO A 174 7.24 12.22 42.56
C PRO A 174 7.99 11.46 41.46
N MET A 175 7.45 11.45 40.24
CA MET A 175 8.19 10.92 39.09
C MET A 175 9.54 11.65 39.01
N PRO A 176 10.67 10.92 38.95
CA PRO A 176 11.97 11.56 38.76
C PRO A 176 11.95 12.42 37.51
N ASP A 177 12.60 13.59 37.54
CA ASP A 177 12.79 14.38 36.32
C ASP A 177 13.40 13.48 35.25
N SER A 178 12.66 13.27 34.16
CA SER A 178 13.10 12.42 33.05
C SER A 178 14.31 13.01 32.32
N GLY A 179 14.67 14.27 32.59
CA GLY A 179 15.68 15.03 31.86
C GLY A 179 15.24 15.39 30.44
N VAL A 180 13.98 15.12 30.08
CA VAL A 180 13.42 15.46 28.77
C VAL A 180 13.01 16.92 28.77
N VAL A 181 13.89 17.76 28.22
CA VAL A 181 13.59 19.17 27.96
C VAL A 181 12.87 19.28 26.62
N VAL A 182 11.59 19.65 26.64
CA VAL A 182 10.85 20.04 25.44
C VAL A 182 11.21 21.48 25.11
N LYS A 183 11.92 21.67 23.99
CA LYS A 183 12.31 22.99 23.49
C LYS A 183 11.09 23.74 22.96
N ASN A 184 10.60 24.71 23.72
CA ASN A 184 9.42 25.53 23.38
C ASN A 184 9.68 26.54 22.23
N ASP A 185 10.93 26.70 21.82
CA ASP A 185 11.38 27.52 20.68
C ASP A 185 11.49 26.70 19.37
N PHE A 186 10.95 25.48 19.34
CA PHE A 186 10.93 24.67 18.14
C PHE A 186 9.95 25.25 17.09
N ALA A 187 10.48 26.08 16.18
CA ALA A 187 9.76 26.52 15.00
C ALA A 187 9.69 25.38 13.97
N VAL A 188 8.48 24.93 13.64
CA VAL A 188 8.24 23.99 12.53
C VAL A 188 8.55 24.70 11.22
N LYS A 189 9.74 24.49 10.68
CA LYS A 189 10.08 24.97 9.34
C LYS A 189 9.40 24.07 8.30
N PRO A 190 8.89 24.63 7.19
CA PRO A 190 8.44 23.83 6.06
C PRO A 190 9.57 22.90 5.57
N LEU A 191 9.21 21.69 5.18
CA LEU A 191 10.16 20.77 4.54
C LEU A 191 10.54 21.34 3.16
N ASP A 192 11.80 21.71 3.01
CA ASP A 192 12.39 22.12 1.73
C ASP A 192 13.18 20.96 1.13
N PHE A 193 12.71 20.45 0.00
CA PHE A 193 13.34 19.34 -0.71
C PHE A 193 14.28 19.79 -1.84
N SER A 194 14.32 21.09 -2.16
CA SER A 194 15.05 21.62 -3.33
C SER A 194 16.56 21.34 -3.30
N SER A 195 17.13 21.20 -2.10
CA SER A 195 18.56 20.97 -1.87
C SER A 195 18.95 19.48 -1.81
N LEU A 196 18.00 18.55 -1.96
CA LEU A 196 18.30 17.12 -1.90
C LEU A 196 19.16 16.68 -3.09
N LYS A 197 20.21 15.91 -2.78
CA LYS A 197 21.12 15.33 -3.78
C LYS A 197 20.83 13.87 -3.99
N ALA A 198 20.81 13.44 -5.25
CA ALA A 198 20.62 12.05 -5.60
C ALA A 198 21.78 11.19 -5.07
N PRO A 199 21.50 10.04 -4.41
CA PRO A 199 22.55 9.18 -3.87
C PRO A 199 23.28 8.39 -4.97
N LYS A 200 22.74 8.35 -6.19
CA LYS A 200 23.28 7.63 -7.35
C LYS A 200 23.05 8.42 -8.63
N ARG A 201 23.78 8.05 -9.69
CA ARG A 201 23.54 8.52 -11.05
C ARG A 201 22.40 7.74 -11.70
N ASP A 202 21.76 8.36 -12.67
CA ASP A 202 20.76 7.72 -13.52
C ASP A 202 21.38 6.55 -14.30
N VAL A 203 20.55 5.56 -14.62
CA VAL A 203 20.93 4.53 -15.59
C VAL A 203 21.22 5.15 -16.96
N LYS A 204 22.21 4.59 -17.68
CA LYS A 204 22.70 5.16 -18.95
C LYS A 204 21.56 5.33 -19.96
N GLY A 205 21.47 6.53 -20.55
CA GLY A 205 20.49 6.85 -21.59
C GLY A 205 19.07 7.12 -21.09
N ALA A 206 18.85 7.14 -19.77
CA ALA A 206 17.57 7.56 -19.21
C ALA A 206 17.44 9.09 -19.15
N SER A 207 16.21 9.55 -19.30
CA SER A 207 15.80 10.93 -19.14
C SER A 207 14.41 10.97 -18.50
N ASP A 208 14.10 12.07 -17.83
CA ASP A 208 12.75 12.34 -17.35
C ASP A 208 11.76 12.46 -18.51
N HIS A 209 10.48 12.26 -18.21
CA HIS A 209 9.43 12.59 -19.16
C HIS A 209 9.27 14.12 -19.24
N PRO A 210 9.18 14.74 -20.43
CA PRO A 210 9.16 16.21 -20.57
C PRO A 210 8.04 16.94 -19.81
N MET A 211 6.95 16.25 -19.48
CA MET A 211 5.80 16.83 -18.76
C MET A 211 5.85 16.65 -17.23
N ILE A 212 6.71 15.76 -16.72
CA ILE A 212 6.73 15.42 -15.30
C ILE A 212 8.16 15.47 -14.80
N GLU A 213 8.43 16.47 -13.98
CA GLU A 213 9.70 16.55 -13.26
C GLU A 213 9.79 15.47 -12.18
N ARG A 214 11.00 14.98 -11.95
CA ARG A 214 11.27 14.04 -10.86
C ARG A 214 11.25 14.75 -9.50
N PHE A 215 10.98 13.97 -8.45
CA PHE A 215 11.15 14.47 -7.09
C PHE A 215 12.64 14.83 -6.82
N PRO A 216 12.94 16.00 -6.23
CA PRO A 216 14.31 16.42 -5.94
C PRO A 216 15.11 15.40 -5.13
N GLY A 217 16.35 15.12 -5.55
CA GLY A 217 17.19 14.11 -4.92
C GLY A 217 16.87 12.66 -5.29
N SER A 218 15.99 12.42 -6.27
CA SER A 218 15.78 11.10 -6.86
C SER A 218 16.66 10.85 -8.10
N TYR A 219 16.88 9.58 -8.41
CA TYR A 219 17.59 9.13 -9.62
C TYR A 219 16.77 8.07 -10.38
N ILE A 220 16.97 7.97 -11.69
CA ILE A 220 16.30 6.99 -12.55
C ILE A 220 16.99 5.64 -12.41
N ALA A 221 16.26 4.65 -11.89
CA ALA A 221 16.69 3.26 -11.78
C ALA A 221 16.32 2.42 -13.01
N ALA A 222 15.25 2.77 -13.72
CA ALA A 222 14.88 2.16 -15.00
C ALA A 222 13.93 3.07 -15.78
N THR A 223 13.90 2.89 -17.10
CA THR A 223 12.95 3.56 -18.00
C THR A 223 12.52 2.59 -19.11
N ALA A 224 11.31 2.75 -19.60
CA ALA A 224 10.77 2.02 -20.75
C ALA A 224 9.80 2.92 -21.53
N VAL A 225 9.80 2.77 -22.87
CA VAL A 225 8.89 3.49 -23.75
C VAL A 225 8.21 2.49 -24.68
N ASN A 226 6.89 2.56 -24.77
CA ASN A 226 6.07 1.88 -25.76
C ASN A 226 5.38 2.96 -26.60
N ASP A 227 5.65 3.02 -27.91
CA ASP A 227 5.10 4.06 -28.79
C ASP A 227 3.57 3.96 -28.96
N PHE A 228 3.03 2.75 -28.82
CA PHE A 228 1.60 2.51 -28.79
C PHE A 228 1.26 1.22 -28.03
N GLU A 229 0.48 1.30 -26.96
CA GLU A 229 -0.05 0.14 -26.25
C GLU A 229 -1.33 0.52 -25.46
N SER A 230 -2.12 -0.48 -25.08
CA SER A 230 -3.25 -0.37 -24.17
C SER A 230 -2.81 -0.33 -22.70
N TYR A 231 -3.46 0.48 -21.88
CA TYR A 231 -3.17 0.60 -20.44
C TYR A 231 -4.46 0.51 -19.61
N PRO A 232 -4.54 -0.42 -18.63
CA PRO A 232 -5.68 -0.51 -17.71
C PRO A 232 -5.55 0.54 -16.59
N LEU A 233 -6.02 1.76 -16.85
CA LEU A 233 -5.93 2.87 -15.90
C LEU A 233 -6.83 2.61 -14.68
N ILE A 234 -6.26 2.59 -13.48
CA ILE A 234 -7.03 2.42 -12.24
C ILE A 234 -7.81 3.70 -11.96
N ILE A 235 -9.13 3.59 -11.79
CA ILE A 235 -10.03 4.73 -11.56
C ILE A 235 -10.79 4.64 -10.24
N GLY A 236 -10.50 3.65 -9.40
CA GLY A 236 -11.21 3.47 -8.15
C GLY A 236 -10.65 2.38 -7.26
N GLN A 237 -11.19 2.31 -6.05
CA GLN A 237 -10.83 1.31 -5.05
C GLN A 237 -11.30 -0.10 -5.44
N TYR A 238 -10.55 -1.10 -5.00
CA TYR A 238 -10.92 -2.50 -5.17
C TYR A 238 -12.29 -2.81 -4.53
N LYS A 239 -13.21 -3.41 -5.30
CA LYS A 239 -14.49 -3.93 -4.80
C LYS A 239 -14.55 -5.45 -5.01
N LYS A 240 -15.27 -5.91 -6.03
CA LYS A 240 -15.20 -7.30 -6.53
C LYS A 240 -14.11 -7.46 -7.60
N SER A 241 -13.86 -6.38 -8.33
CA SER A 241 -12.80 -6.21 -9.30
C SER A 241 -12.18 -4.82 -9.10
N ILE A 242 -11.03 -4.57 -9.72
CA ILE A 242 -10.40 -3.25 -9.76
C ILE A 242 -11.15 -2.42 -10.82
N PRO A 243 -11.77 -1.29 -10.47
CA PRO A 243 -12.36 -0.39 -11.45
C PRO A 243 -11.26 0.19 -12.34
N THR A 244 -11.31 -0.13 -13.63
CA THR A 244 -10.35 0.34 -14.63
C THR A 244 -11.02 1.00 -15.82
N LYS A 245 -10.29 1.92 -16.45
CA LYS A 245 -10.61 2.50 -17.75
C LYS A 245 -9.51 2.12 -18.73
N GLN A 246 -9.86 1.42 -19.81
CA GLN A 246 -8.91 1.15 -20.88
C GLN A 246 -8.59 2.45 -21.62
N VAL A 247 -7.32 2.80 -21.67
CA VAL A 247 -6.78 3.90 -22.50
C VAL A 247 -5.69 3.33 -23.41
N SER A 248 -5.31 4.06 -24.45
CA SER A 248 -4.25 3.61 -25.35
C SER A 248 -3.46 4.79 -25.92
N GLY A 249 -2.19 4.53 -26.22
CA GLY A 249 -1.31 5.53 -26.81
C GLY A 249 0.14 5.28 -26.46
N LYS A 250 0.96 6.33 -26.49
CA LYS A 250 2.37 6.23 -26.13
C LYS A 250 2.49 6.20 -24.61
N ILE A 251 3.21 5.20 -24.10
CA ILE A 251 3.39 4.96 -22.66
C ILE A 251 4.86 5.09 -22.33
N THR A 252 5.18 6.00 -21.43
CA THR A 252 6.53 6.16 -20.86
C THR A 252 6.48 5.77 -19.39
N THR A 253 7.23 4.74 -19.01
CA THR A 253 7.38 4.28 -17.63
C THR A 253 8.75 4.70 -17.12
N VAL A 254 8.80 5.38 -15.98
CA VAL A 254 10.06 5.73 -15.31
C VAL A 254 10.02 5.26 -13.86
N ASN A 255 11.00 4.44 -13.48
CA ASN A 255 11.23 4.01 -12.11
C ASN A 255 12.33 4.87 -11.49
N TYR A 256 11.94 5.70 -10.53
CA TYR A 256 12.82 6.52 -9.72
C TYR A 256 13.06 5.89 -8.35
N ARG A 257 14.22 6.23 -7.76
CA ARG A 257 14.53 5.90 -6.36
C ARG A 257 15.08 7.11 -5.62
N ILE A 258 14.74 7.21 -4.35
CA ILE A 258 15.23 8.26 -3.44
C ILE A 258 15.62 7.65 -2.09
N ASP A 259 16.53 8.33 -1.39
CA ASP A 259 17.04 7.91 -0.08
C ASP A 259 15.91 7.65 0.94
N ALA A 260 16.15 6.71 1.86
CA ALA A 260 15.19 6.25 2.85
C ALA A 260 14.71 7.34 3.83
N LYS A 261 15.45 8.47 3.92
CA LYS A 261 15.09 9.64 4.74
C LYS A 261 13.85 10.38 4.25
N VAL A 262 13.50 10.25 2.96
CA VAL A 262 12.28 10.84 2.41
C VAL A 262 11.19 9.79 2.46
N GLY A 263 10.11 10.06 3.20
CA GLY A 263 8.98 9.12 3.30
C GLY A 263 8.13 9.08 2.03
N PRO A 264 7.54 7.92 1.66
CA PRO A 264 6.72 7.79 0.45
C PRO A 264 5.49 8.70 0.44
N TYR A 265 4.97 9.08 1.62
CA TYR A 265 3.88 10.06 1.73
C TYR A 265 4.28 11.46 1.22
N ALA A 266 5.49 11.91 1.55
CA ALA A 266 5.98 13.23 1.15
C ALA A 266 6.13 13.32 -0.37
N VAL A 267 6.71 12.27 -0.97
CA VAL A 267 6.77 12.10 -2.43
C VAL A 267 5.36 12.18 -3.03
N HIS A 268 4.45 11.34 -2.53
CA HIS A 268 3.09 11.24 -3.05
C HIS A 268 2.35 12.57 -3.02
N LYS A 269 2.38 13.28 -1.89
CA LYS A 269 1.73 14.59 -1.78
C LYS A 269 2.40 15.66 -2.65
N ASN A 270 3.72 15.62 -2.82
CA ASN A 270 4.41 16.55 -3.71
C ASN A 270 3.96 16.37 -5.18
N TYR A 271 3.91 15.12 -5.67
CA TYR A 271 3.42 14.85 -7.02
C TYR A 271 1.95 15.27 -7.21
N ILE A 272 1.07 14.95 -6.26
CA ILE A 272 -0.35 15.39 -6.33
C ILE A 272 -0.44 16.92 -6.45
N ASN A 273 0.26 17.65 -5.58
CA ASN A 273 0.23 19.11 -5.57
C ASN A 273 0.80 19.68 -6.89
N ALA A 274 1.94 19.16 -7.36
CA ALA A 274 2.57 19.61 -8.59
C ALA A 274 1.69 19.33 -9.83
N LEU A 275 1.07 18.15 -9.90
CA LEU A 275 0.16 17.79 -10.98
C LEU A 275 -1.08 18.68 -11.00
N GLN A 276 -1.69 18.95 -9.83
CA GLN A 276 -2.84 19.85 -9.72
C GLN A 276 -2.48 21.29 -10.15
N GLN A 277 -1.32 21.80 -9.71
CA GLN A 277 -0.81 23.11 -10.15
C GLN A 277 -0.56 23.15 -11.67
N ALA A 278 -0.13 22.02 -12.25
CA ALA A 278 0.03 21.87 -13.69
C ALA A 278 -1.30 21.63 -14.44
N GLY A 279 -2.45 21.68 -13.76
CA GLY A 279 -3.78 21.55 -14.37
C GLY A 279 -4.23 20.10 -14.63
N PHE A 280 -3.67 19.12 -13.93
CA PHE A 280 -4.21 17.76 -13.92
C PHE A 280 -5.37 17.63 -12.92
N THR A 281 -6.36 16.84 -13.29
CA THR A 281 -7.43 16.36 -12.41
C THR A 281 -7.04 14.99 -11.84
N ILE A 282 -7.08 14.84 -10.52
CA ILE A 282 -6.87 13.55 -9.86
C ILE A 282 -8.12 12.68 -10.05
N ILE A 283 -7.96 11.53 -10.71
CA ILE A 283 -9.05 10.57 -10.94
C ILE A 283 -9.22 9.67 -9.72
N PHE A 284 -8.10 9.18 -9.19
CA PHE A 284 -8.09 8.27 -8.06
C PHE A 284 -6.82 8.45 -7.24
N GLU A 285 -6.94 8.38 -5.91
CA GLU A 285 -5.84 8.41 -4.96
C GLU A 285 -6.14 7.41 -3.84
N CYS A 286 -5.15 6.63 -3.43
CA CYS A 286 -5.27 5.77 -2.26
C CYS A 286 -3.93 5.55 -1.55
N SER A 287 -4.00 5.00 -0.34
CA SER A 287 -2.86 4.55 0.46
C SER A 287 -3.02 3.07 0.78
N ALA A 288 -1.97 2.37 1.20
CA ALA A 288 -2.03 0.92 1.44
C ALA A 288 -3.27 0.41 2.23
N PRO A 289 -3.72 1.06 3.32
CA PRO A 289 -4.94 0.65 4.02
C PRO A 289 -6.21 0.73 3.17
N THR A 290 -6.31 1.70 2.26
CA THR A 290 -7.48 1.94 1.41
C THR A 290 -7.39 1.30 0.02
N CYS A 291 -6.18 1.16 -0.53
CA CYS A 291 -5.93 0.48 -1.80
C CYS A 291 -6.12 -1.05 -1.69
N GLY A 292 -5.90 -1.64 -0.51
CA GLY A 292 -6.03 -3.07 -0.28
C GLY A 292 -4.75 -3.87 -0.54
N ASN A 293 -4.88 -5.11 -1.00
CA ASN A 293 -3.73 -5.98 -1.25
C ASN A 293 -3.54 -6.18 -2.76
N TYR A 294 -2.29 -6.09 -3.21
CA TYR A 294 -1.85 -6.51 -4.55
C TYR A 294 -2.55 -5.81 -5.72
N ILE A 295 -3.07 -4.59 -5.50
CA ILE A 295 -3.83 -3.85 -6.53
C ILE A 295 -3.04 -3.69 -7.84
N LEU A 296 -1.74 -3.37 -7.76
CA LEU A 296 -0.89 -3.22 -8.95
C LEU A 296 -0.58 -4.55 -9.63
N ARG A 297 -0.27 -5.60 -8.85
CA ARG A 297 -0.12 -6.96 -9.39
C ARG A 297 -1.37 -7.37 -10.14
N ASP A 298 -2.54 -7.28 -9.51
CA ASP A 298 -3.77 -7.78 -10.08
C ASP A 298 -4.24 -6.94 -11.28
N ASN A 299 -3.86 -5.66 -11.33
CA ASN A 299 -4.08 -4.80 -12.49
C ASN A 299 -3.12 -5.08 -13.66
N LEU A 300 -1.83 -5.31 -13.38
CA LEU A 300 -0.77 -5.28 -14.41
C LEU A 300 -0.13 -6.63 -14.74
N LYS A 301 -0.30 -7.68 -13.91
CA LYS A 301 0.45 -8.96 -14.02
C LYS A 301 0.43 -9.64 -15.39
N ASN A 302 -0.63 -9.43 -16.17
CA ASN A 302 -0.83 -10.03 -17.49
C ASN A 302 -0.58 -9.03 -18.64
N THR A 303 0.08 -7.91 -18.35
CA THR A 303 0.39 -6.85 -19.32
C THR A 303 1.90 -6.71 -19.50
N ILE A 304 2.34 -6.04 -20.57
CA ILE A 304 3.76 -5.71 -20.77
C ILE A 304 4.29 -4.74 -19.69
N HIS A 305 3.41 -3.92 -19.12
CA HIS A 305 3.73 -2.88 -18.13
C HIS A 305 4.35 -3.45 -16.86
N ALA A 306 3.89 -4.62 -16.40
CA ALA A 306 4.47 -5.29 -15.22
C ALA A 306 5.99 -5.50 -15.33
N LYS A 307 6.50 -5.78 -16.54
CA LYS A 307 7.94 -5.97 -16.78
C LYS A 307 8.67 -4.63 -16.92
N ASN A 308 8.01 -3.61 -17.46
CA ASN A 308 8.56 -2.27 -17.69
C ASN A 308 8.82 -1.51 -16.38
N HIS A 309 8.00 -1.74 -15.35
CA HIS A 309 8.15 -1.08 -14.05
C HIS A 309 9.45 -1.43 -13.34
N LYS A 310 10.08 -2.59 -13.65
CA LYS A 310 11.31 -3.09 -12.99
C LYS A 310 11.26 -2.99 -11.46
N SER A 311 10.09 -3.25 -10.88
CA SER A 311 9.77 -3.04 -9.47
C SER A 311 8.97 -4.23 -8.95
N ASP A 312 8.98 -4.42 -7.63
CA ASP A 312 8.29 -5.50 -6.94
C ASP A 312 6.80 -5.19 -6.74
N ILE A 313 6.05 -5.22 -7.85
CA ILE A 313 4.58 -5.03 -7.83
C ILE A 313 3.85 -6.19 -7.13
N TYR A 314 4.52 -7.33 -6.93
CA TYR A 314 3.92 -8.56 -6.41
C TYR A 314 3.79 -8.57 -4.89
N ASN A 315 4.63 -7.79 -4.18
CA ASN A 315 4.67 -7.78 -2.71
C ASN A 315 4.05 -6.53 -2.07
N MET A 316 3.24 -5.77 -2.83
CA MET A 316 2.51 -4.60 -2.32
C MET A 316 1.21 -5.03 -1.64
N ASN A 317 1.13 -4.89 -0.31
CA ASN A 317 -0.04 -5.27 0.47
C ASN A 317 -0.33 -4.24 1.58
N ARG A 318 -1.47 -4.34 2.26
CA ARG A 318 -1.92 -3.39 3.29
C ARG A 318 -0.98 -3.20 4.48
N LYS A 319 -0.03 -4.11 4.69
CA LYS A 319 1.01 -4.01 5.74
C LYS A 319 2.24 -3.22 5.28
N ARG A 320 2.25 -2.74 4.04
CA ARG A 320 3.34 -1.97 3.44
C ARG A 320 3.02 -0.48 3.41
N HIS A 321 4.04 0.37 3.35
CA HIS A 321 3.88 1.81 3.17
C HIS A 321 3.91 2.13 1.68
N TYR A 322 2.74 2.13 1.04
CA TYR A 322 2.63 2.56 -0.35
C TYR A 322 1.45 3.49 -0.59
N TYR A 323 1.58 4.31 -1.63
CA TYR A 323 0.57 5.24 -2.11
C TYR A 323 0.46 5.12 -3.63
N LEU A 324 -0.73 5.38 -4.15
CA LEU A 324 -1.03 5.31 -5.58
C LEU A 324 -1.94 6.46 -5.99
N PHE A 325 -1.72 7.00 -7.17
CA PHE A 325 -2.70 7.86 -7.84
C PHE A 325 -2.79 7.59 -9.34
N SER A 326 -3.92 8.03 -9.91
CA SER A 326 -4.14 8.23 -11.34
C SER A 326 -4.68 9.64 -11.55
N ALA A 327 -4.17 10.34 -12.56
CA ALA A 327 -4.56 11.70 -12.92
C ALA A 327 -4.72 11.83 -14.44
N GLU A 328 -5.52 12.81 -14.87
CA GLU A 328 -5.67 13.18 -16.29
C GLU A 328 -5.50 14.68 -16.52
N LYS A 329 -5.07 15.03 -17.73
CA LYS A 329 -5.05 16.39 -18.25
C LYS A 329 -5.52 16.38 -19.70
N VAL A 330 -6.42 17.29 -20.05
CA VAL A 330 -6.80 17.52 -21.44
C VAL A 330 -5.84 18.54 -22.03
N THR A 331 -5.24 18.22 -23.18
CA THR A 331 -4.38 19.14 -23.95
C THR A 331 -4.96 19.33 -25.35
N PRO A 332 -4.54 20.37 -26.11
CA PRO A 332 -4.94 20.53 -27.50
C PRO A 332 -4.59 19.32 -28.39
N ALA A 333 -3.55 18.57 -28.04
CA ALA A 333 -3.09 17.40 -28.79
C ALA A 333 -3.79 16.08 -28.39
N GLY A 334 -4.58 16.09 -27.32
CA GLY A 334 -5.22 14.89 -26.77
C GLY A 334 -5.16 14.85 -25.24
N LYS A 335 -5.71 13.78 -24.65
CA LYS A 335 -5.63 13.55 -23.21
C LYS A 335 -4.27 12.94 -22.84
N VAL A 336 -3.76 13.33 -21.69
CA VAL A 336 -2.58 12.74 -21.07
C VAL A 336 -2.99 12.20 -19.71
N TYR A 337 -2.60 10.98 -19.40
CA TYR A 337 -2.77 10.38 -18.07
C TYR A 337 -1.43 10.22 -17.39
N ALA A 338 -1.41 10.41 -16.07
CA ALA A 338 -0.25 10.15 -15.24
C ALA A 338 -0.66 9.23 -14.09
N THR A 339 0.06 8.13 -13.90
CA THR A 339 -0.10 7.29 -12.72
C THR A 339 1.22 7.19 -11.97
N MET A 340 1.15 7.13 -10.66
CA MET A 340 2.32 6.83 -9.85
C MET A 340 1.94 5.85 -8.76
N TYR A 341 2.87 4.97 -8.41
CA TYR A 341 2.93 4.46 -7.05
C TYR A 341 4.28 4.74 -6.41
N SER A 342 4.24 5.01 -5.11
CA SER A 342 5.42 5.10 -4.27
C SER A 342 5.37 4.01 -3.22
N TYR A 343 6.49 3.35 -2.95
CA TYR A 343 6.55 2.26 -1.99
C TYR A 343 7.89 2.25 -1.24
N GLN A 344 7.81 1.95 0.05
CA GLN A 344 8.96 1.67 0.90
C GLN A 344 8.78 0.34 1.63
N ASN A 345 9.73 -0.58 1.45
CA ASN A 345 9.67 -1.91 2.05
C ASN A 345 9.88 -1.89 3.57
N SER A 346 10.83 -1.07 4.04
CA SER A 346 11.06 -0.72 5.44
C SER A 346 11.90 0.56 5.52
N GLY A 347 11.96 1.21 6.69
CA GLY A 347 12.64 2.51 6.86
C GLY A 347 14.14 2.54 6.56
N LYS A 348 14.80 1.41 6.31
CA LYS A 348 16.20 1.33 5.86
C LYS A 348 16.37 1.29 4.34
N TYR A 349 15.29 1.07 3.59
CA TYR A 349 15.35 0.97 2.13
C TYR A 349 14.93 2.27 1.47
N ALA A 350 15.51 2.53 0.30
CA ALA A 350 15.11 3.61 -0.58
C ALA A 350 13.60 3.55 -0.88
N VAL A 351 12.98 4.72 -1.05
CA VAL A 351 11.65 4.82 -1.61
C VAL A 351 11.75 4.62 -3.11
N GLU A 352 10.95 3.71 -3.63
CA GLU A 352 10.77 3.49 -5.06
C GLU A 352 9.52 4.22 -5.52
N MET A 353 9.60 4.87 -6.68
CA MET A 353 8.52 5.65 -7.26
C MET A 353 8.45 5.28 -8.74
N VAL A 354 7.39 4.63 -9.18
CA VAL A 354 7.22 4.33 -10.60
C VAL A 354 6.12 5.22 -11.14
N VAL A 355 6.44 5.99 -12.17
CA VAL A 355 5.56 6.92 -12.86
C VAL A 355 5.32 6.40 -14.26
N ASP A 356 4.05 6.24 -14.64
CA ASP A 356 3.64 6.00 -16.03
C ASP A 356 2.97 7.26 -16.58
N VAL A 357 3.38 7.68 -17.78
CA VAL A 357 2.74 8.74 -18.54
C VAL A 357 2.17 8.14 -19.82
N ILE A 358 0.86 8.31 -20.00
CA ILE A 358 0.12 7.80 -21.15
C ILE A 358 -0.35 9.00 -21.97
N GLU A 359 0.32 9.24 -23.10
CA GLU A 359 -0.11 10.20 -24.12
C GLU A 359 -1.18 9.50 -24.98
N GLU A 360 -2.46 9.84 -24.83
CA GLU A 360 -3.55 9.20 -25.58
C GLU A 360 -3.35 9.48 -27.08
N ARG A 361 -3.25 8.41 -27.87
CA ARG A 361 -3.06 8.49 -29.32
C ARG A 361 -4.06 7.57 -30.00
N ALA A 362 -4.50 7.95 -31.19
CA ALA A 362 -5.14 7.01 -32.10
C ALA A 362 -4.05 6.22 -32.83
N VAL A 363 -4.24 4.90 -33.02
CA VAL A 363 -3.41 4.13 -33.95
C VAL A 363 -3.62 4.73 -35.34
N SER A 364 -2.57 5.26 -35.95
CA SER A 364 -2.62 5.53 -37.39
C SER A 364 -2.89 4.22 -38.09
N LYS A 365 -4.00 4.14 -38.83
CA LYS A 365 -4.34 2.93 -39.57
C LYS A 365 -3.17 2.57 -40.47
N VAL A 366 -2.50 1.46 -40.17
CA VAL A 366 -1.59 0.85 -41.13
C VAL A 366 -2.50 0.33 -42.24
N ALA A 367 -2.49 0.99 -43.39
CA ALA A 367 -3.06 0.42 -44.59
C ALA A 367 -2.29 -0.88 -44.87
N LEU A 368 -2.88 -2.02 -44.52
CA LEU A 368 -2.38 -3.34 -44.89
C LEU A 368 -2.56 -3.43 -46.41
N ASN A 369 -1.57 -2.90 -47.13
CA ASN A 369 -1.53 -2.97 -48.57
C ASN A 369 -1.13 -4.39 -48.95
N ILE A 370 -1.95 -5.04 -49.77
CA ILE A 370 -1.63 -6.33 -50.37
C ILE A 370 -0.87 -6.02 -51.66
N ASP A 371 0.36 -6.53 -51.78
CA ASP A 371 1.19 -6.36 -52.98
C ASP A 371 0.59 -7.09 -54.20
N SER A 372 0.99 -6.66 -55.38
CA SER A 372 0.52 -7.18 -56.67
C SER A 372 0.65 -8.70 -56.82
N ASP A 373 1.71 -9.32 -56.30
CA ASP A 373 1.96 -10.75 -56.49
C ASP A 373 1.07 -11.57 -55.53
N THR A 374 0.89 -11.09 -54.30
CA THR A 374 -0.06 -11.66 -53.34
C THR A 374 -1.50 -11.53 -53.82
N LEU A 375 -1.88 -10.38 -54.42
CA LEU A 375 -3.20 -10.20 -55.04
C LEU A 375 -3.45 -11.26 -56.11
N GLY A 376 -2.49 -11.47 -57.01
CA GLY A 376 -2.62 -12.47 -58.07
C GLY A 376 -2.76 -13.89 -57.54
N LYS A 377 -1.93 -14.29 -56.57
CA LYS A 377 -2.01 -15.62 -55.94
C LYS A 377 -3.35 -15.85 -55.24
N GLN A 378 -3.86 -14.87 -54.50
CA GLN A 378 -5.15 -15.01 -53.82
C GLN A 378 -6.31 -15.08 -54.81
N ILE A 379 -6.37 -14.15 -55.78
CA ILE A 379 -7.42 -14.16 -56.81
C ILE A 379 -7.41 -15.49 -57.59
N GLN A 380 -6.24 -16.04 -57.91
CA GLN A 380 -6.14 -17.34 -58.56
C GLN A 380 -6.61 -18.50 -57.67
N ALA A 381 -6.29 -18.46 -56.37
CA ALA A 381 -6.63 -19.53 -55.44
C ALA A 381 -8.10 -19.52 -55.00
N THR A 382 -8.68 -18.34 -54.76
CA THR A 382 -10.00 -18.19 -54.11
C THR A 382 -11.04 -17.50 -54.99
N GLY A 383 -10.64 -16.96 -56.14
CA GLY A 383 -11.53 -16.20 -57.03
C GLY A 383 -11.87 -14.78 -56.54
N SER A 384 -11.50 -14.42 -55.31
CA SER A 384 -11.64 -13.07 -54.77
C SER A 384 -10.60 -12.71 -53.72
N VAL A 385 -10.42 -11.40 -53.49
CA VAL A 385 -9.58 -10.84 -52.42
C VAL A 385 -10.22 -9.60 -51.80
N SER A 386 -10.30 -9.56 -50.47
CA SER A 386 -10.76 -8.39 -49.72
C SER A 386 -9.62 -7.40 -49.48
N LEU A 387 -9.86 -6.13 -49.78
CA LEU A 387 -8.91 -5.03 -49.68
C LEU A 387 -9.28 -4.12 -48.51
N TYR A 388 -8.35 -3.99 -47.57
CA TYR A 388 -8.49 -3.09 -46.41
C TYR A 388 -7.64 -1.82 -46.54
N GLY A 389 -6.78 -1.73 -47.55
CA GLY A 389 -6.00 -0.54 -47.89
C GLY A 389 -6.75 0.51 -48.72
N ILE A 390 -8.03 0.28 -49.07
CA ILE A 390 -8.87 1.25 -49.79
C ILE A 390 -9.79 1.95 -48.78
N GLU A 391 -9.59 3.25 -48.60
CA GLU A 391 -10.25 4.02 -47.56
C GLU A 391 -11.11 5.17 -48.09
N PHE A 392 -12.22 5.39 -47.39
CA PHE A 392 -13.16 6.49 -47.59
C PHE A 392 -13.43 7.15 -46.24
N ASP A 393 -13.70 8.46 -46.23
CA ASP A 393 -14.23 9.11 -45.03
C ASP A 393 -15.67 8.63 -44.72
N PHE A 394 -16.09 8.82 -43.47
CA PHE A 394 -17.45 8.53 -43.05
C PHE A 394 -18.45 9.22 -43.97
N ASP A 395 -19.46 8.47 -44.41
CA ASP A 395 -20.51 8.95 -45.31
C ASP A 395 -20.05 9.43 -46.71
N LYS A 396 -18.76 9.26 -47.04
CA LYS A 396 -18.20 9.67 -48.33
C LYS A 396 -17.81 8.49 -49.21
N HIS A 397 -17.70 8.77 -50.51
CA HIS A 397 -17.21 7.86 -51.54
C HIS A 397 -15.93 8.34 -52.21
N THR A 398 -15.40 9.51 -51.86
CA THR A 398 -14.10 10.00 -52.32
C THR A 398 -12.97 9.19 -51.66
N LEU A 399 -12.03 8.73 -52.47
CA LEU A 399 -10.86 7.97 -52.00
C LEU A 399 -9.90 8.85 -51.20
N LYS A 400 -9.41 8.34 -50.07
CA LYS A 400 -8.35 9.00 -49.30
C LYS A 400 -6.99 8.74 -49.94
N ALA A 401 -6.05 9.68 -49.78
CA ALA A 401 -4.67 9.54 -50.25
C ALA A 401 -3.95 8.29 -49.71
N SER A 402 -4.34 7.80 -48.52
CA SER A 402 -3.86 6.52 -47.97
C SER A 402 -4.13 5.32 -48.88
N SER A 403 -5.11 5.42 -49.79
CA SER A 403 -5.51 4.37 -50.73
C SER A 403 -4.59 4.25 -51.95
N ASN A 404 -3.78 5.27 -52.23
CA ASN A 404 -2.99 5.35 -53.47
C ASN A 404 -2.04 4.16 -53.62
N LYS A 405 -1.43 3.71 -52.52
CA LYS A 405 -0.52 2.55 -52.55
C LYS A 405 -1.26 1.27 -52.93
N GLN A 406 -2.41 0.98 -52.30
CA GLN A 406 -3.20 -0.20 -52.66
C GLN A 406 -3.72 -0.13 -54.10
N LEU A 407 -4.13 1.05 -54.58
CA LEU A 407 -4.58 1.25 -55.96
C LEU A 407 -3.46 0.98 -56.98
N ALA A 408 -2.23 1.40 -56.68
CA ALA A 408 -1.06 1.09 -57.49
C ALA A 408 -0.80 -0.42 -57.58
N GLU A 409 -0.85 -1.14 -56.45
CA GLU A 409 -0.67 -2.60 -56.43
C GLU A 409 -1.75 -3.34 -57.24
N ILE A 410 -3.00 -2.87 -57.18
CA ILE A 410 -4.10 -3.42 -58.00
C ILE A 410 -3.85 -3.16 -59.49
N ALA A 411 -3.43 -1.94 -59.83
CA ALA A 411 -3.11 -1.58 -61.21
C ALA A 411 -1.95 -2.41 -61.76
N ASP A 412 -0.89 -2.60 -60.98
CA ASP A 412 0.26 -3.40 -61.37
C ASP A 412 -0.12 -4.87 -61.58
N PHE A 413 -0.94 -5.43 -60.69
CA PHE A 413 -1.50 -6.77 -60.88
C PHE A 413 -2.31 -6.88 -62.19
N LEU A 414 -3.19 -5.91 -62.46
CA LEU A 414 -4.04 -5.91 -63.65
C LEU A 414 -3.25 -5.68 -64.95
N LYS A 415 -2.13 -4.95 -64.90
CA LYS A 415 -1.21 -4.77 -66.03
C LYS A 415 -0.42 -6.05 -66.32
N LYS A 416 0.10 -6.71 -65.28
CA LYS A 416 0.77 -8.03 -65.41
C LYS A 416 -0.20 -9.11 -65.92
N SER A 417 -1.48 -9.03 -65.54
CA SER A 417 -2.49 -10.05 -65.82
C SER A 417 -3.54 -9.56 -66.82
N ASN A 418 -3.14 -9.27 -68.06
CA ASN A 418 -3.97 -8.57 -69.06
C ASN A 418 -5.29 -9.28 -69.42
N LYS A 419 -5.42 -10.59 -69.19
CA LYS A 419 -6.65 -11.37 -69.40
C LYS A 419 -7.66 -11.31 -68.24
N VAL A 420 -7.24 -10.83 -67.06
CA VAL A 420 -8.09 -10.82 -65.87
C VAL A 420 -9.13 -9.72 -65.96
N SER A 421 -10.39 -10.07 -65.69
CA SER A 421 -11.48 -9.12 -65.50
C SER A 421 -12.10 -9.29 -64.12
N LEU A 422 -12.36 -8.18 -63.43
CA LEU A 422 -12.80 -8.16 -62.03
C LEU A 422 -14.10 -7.38 -61.83
N TYR A 423 -14.95 -7.87 -60.95
CA TYR A 423 -15.89 -7.06 -60.20
C TYR A 423 -15.14 -6.36 -59.06
N VAL A 424 -15.39 -5.07 -58.89
CA VAL A 424 -15.00 -4.29 -57.72
C VAL A 424 -16.24 -4.18 -56.85
N VAL A 425 -16.25 -4.88 -55.72
CA VAL A 425 -17.42 -5.04 -54.85
C VAL A 425 -17.24 -4.18 -53.60
N GLY A 426 -18.12 -3.19 -53.42
CA GLY A 426 -18.15 -2.35 -52.22
C GLY A 426 -19.04 -2.96 -51.13
N HIS A 427 -18.60 -2.88 -49.89
CA HIS A 427 -19.34 -3.34 -48.70
C HIS A 427 -19.49 -2.19 -47.67
N THR A 428 -20.53 -2.24 -46.85
CA THR A 428 -20.72 -1.33 -45.71
C THR A 428 -20.89 -2.10 -44.39
N ASP A 429 -20.84 -1.39 -43.27
CA ASP A 429 -21.38 -1.89 -42.01
C ASP A 429 -22.91 -1.71 -41.97
N ASN A 430 -23.54 -2.09 -40.86
CA ASN A 430 -24.98 -2.01 -40.66
C ASN A 430 -25.50 -0.66 -40.12
N LYS A 431 -24.68 0.41 -40.11
CA LYS A 431 -25.13 1.73 -39.64
C LYS A 431 -25.83 2.48 -40.78
N GLY A 432 -27.03 2.98 -40.52
CA GLY A 432 -27.85 3.69 -41.51
C GLY A 432 -28.85 2.79 -42.22
N GLN A 433 -29.64 3.38 -43.11
CA GLN A 433 -30.69 2.67 -43.84
C GLN A 433 -30.11 1.72 -44.89
N PHE A 434 -30.80 0.60 -45.13
CA PHE A 434 -30.36 -0.42 -46.08
C PHE A 434 -30.09 0.15 -47.47
N GLU A 435 -31.07 0.84 -48.05
CA GLU A 435 -30.99 1.42 -49.40
C GLU A 435 -29.87 2.46 -49.50
N TYR A 436 -29.65 3.23 -48.43
CA TYR A 436 -28.56 4.18 -48.35
C TYR A 436 -27.20 3.48 -48.46
N ASN A 437 -26.99 2.44 -47.66
CA ASN A 437 -25.76 1.64 -47.66
C ASN A 437 -25.53 0.88 -48.97
N GLN A 438 -26.61 0.40 -49.59
CA GLN A 438 -26.59 -0.22 -50.90
C GLN A 438 -26.07 0.77 -51.98
N ASN A 439 -26.57 2.00 -51.95
CA ASN A 439 -26.12 3.05 -52.87
C ASN A 439 -24.70 3.54 -52.55
N LEU A 440 -24.34 3.68 -51.26
CA LEU A 440 -23.01 4.12 -50.84
C LEU A 440 -21.92 3.13 -51.24
N SER A 441 -22.14 1.83 -51.02
CA SER A 441 -21.20 0.79 -51.45
C SER A 441 -21.01 0.78 -52.98
N LYS A 442 -22.09 0.96 -53.76
CA LYS A 442 -22.01 1.05 -55.22
C LYS A 442 -21.19 2.26 -55.69
N ARG A 443 -21.40 3.43 -55.07
CA ARG A 443 -20.60 4.64 -55.37
C ARG A 443 -19.12 4.47 -55.04
N ARG A 444 -18.80 3.85 -53.91
CA ARG A 444 -17.41 3.54 -53.50
C ARG A 444 -16.71 2.60 -54.48
N ALA A 445 -17.40 1.54 -54.89
CA ALA A 445 -16.89 0.63 -55.92
C ALA A 445 -16.67 1.35 -57.26
N ALA A 446 -17.61 2.21 -57.66
CA ALA A 446 -17.49 3.01 -58.88
C ALA A 446 -16.30 3.96 -58.83
N GLU A 447 -16.04 4.60 -57.69
CA GLU A 447 -14.89 5.49 -57.53
C GLU A 447 -13.55 4.76 -57.70
N VAL A 448 -13.42 3.55 -57.14
CA VAL A 448 -12.24 2.70 -57.32
C VAL A 448 -12.04 2.36 -58.79
N VAL A 449 -13.10 1.95 -59.50
CA VAL A 449 -13.05 1.67 -60.93
C VAL A 449 -12.63 2.91 -61.72
N ASN A 450 -13.29 4.05 -61.47
CA ASN A 450 -12.99 5.31 -62.15
C ASN A 450 -11.54 5.72 -61.95
N THR A 451 -10.99 5.53 -60.76
CA THR A 451 -9.60 5.85 -60.45
C THR A 451 -8.62 4.91 -61.17
N LEU A 452 -8.88 3.60 -61.16
CA LEU A 452 -8.06 2.62 -61.90
C LEU A 452 -8.06 2.87 -63.41
N VAL A 453 -9.20 3.27 -63.98
CA VAL A 453 -9.32 3.60 -65.40
C VAL A 453 -8.61 4.92 -65.72
N SER A 454 -8.97 6.00 -65.02
CA SER A 454 -8.50 7.36 -65.37
C SER A 454 -7.04 7.61 -65.01
N GLN A 455 -6.57 7.13 -63.86
CA GLN A 455 -5.21 7.41 -63.38
C GLN A 455 -4.22 6.31 -63.77
N TYR A 456 -4.65 5.05 -63.75
CA TYR A 456 -3.77 3.90 -63.99
C TYR A 456 -3.92 3.26 -65.37
N GLN A 457 -4.83 3.78 -66.21
CA GLN A 457 -5.03 3.38 -67.60
C GLN A 457 -5.43 1.90 -67.76
N ILE A 458 -6.21 1.38 -66.81
CA ILE A 458 -6.81 0.04 -66.94
C ILE A 458 -8.04 0.11 -67.86
N ASP A 459 -8.16 -0.81 -68.81
CA ASP A 459 -9.33 -0.90 -69.68
C ASP A 459 -10.63 -1.06 -68.86
N SER A 460 -11.56 -0.12 -69.06
CA SER A 460 -12.83 -0.07 -68.34
C SER A 460 -13.68 -1.33 -68.55
N LYS A 461 -13.55 -2.03 -69.69
CA LYS A 461 -14.27 -3.29 -69.96
C LYS A 461 -13.88 -4.40 -68.97
N ARG A 462 -12.65 -4.34 -68.45
CA ARG A 462 -12.11 -5.34 -67.51
C ARG A 462 -12.63 -5.17 -66.09
N LEU A 463 -13.22 -4.02 -65.75
CA LEU A 463 -13.70 -3.71 -64.41
C LEU A 463 -15.22 -3.55 -64.39
N ALA A 464 -15.88 -3.87 -63.28
CA ALA A 464 -17.30 -3.56 -63.09
C ALA A 464 -17.57 -3.30 -61.61
N ALA A 465 -18.17 -2.14 -61.30
CA ALA A 465 -18.50 -1.78 -59.93
C ALA A 465 -19.81 -2.43 -59.48
N VAL A 466 -19.78 -3.07 -58.31
CA VAL A 466 -20.94 -3.68 -57.65
C VAL A 466 -21.00 -3.18 -56.21
N GLY A 467 -22.16 -2.76 -55.74
CA GLY A 467 -22.39 -2.51 -54.31
C GLY A 467 -23.23 -3.63 -53.73
N VAL A 468 -22.93 -4.07 -52.51
CA VAL A 468 -23.75 -5.06 -51.78
C VAL A 468 -24.25 -4.55 -50.43
N GLY A 469 -23.95 -3.29 -50.09
CA GLY A 469 -24.36 -2.70 -48.81
C GLY A 469 -23.90 -3.56 -47.62
N PRO A 470 -24.78 -3.77 -46.61
CA PRO A 470 -24.43 -4.50 -45.39
C PRO A 470 -24.71 -6.01 -45.45
N VAL A 471 -25.13 -6.58 -46.59
CA VAL A 471 -25.69 -7.95 -46.66
C VAL A 471 -24.64 -9.07 -46.63
N ALA A 472 -23.37 -8.73 -46.80
CA ALA A 472 -22.25 -9.68 -46.80
C ALA A 472 -21.19 -9.29 -45.75
N PRO A 473 -21.55 -9.29 -44.45
CA PRO A 473 -20.62 -8.91 -43.38
C PRO A 473 -19.51 -9.95 -43.24
N LYS A 474 -18.28 -9.48 -43.06
CA LYS A 474 -17.11 -10.31 -42.76
C LYS A 474 -17.01 -10.64 -41.26
N ALA A 475 -17.53 -9.76 -40.42
CA ALA A 475 -17.57 -9.89 -38.96
C ALA A 475 -18.88 -9.36 -38.37
N ALA A 476 -19.17 -9.67 -37.11
CA ALA A 476 -20.35 -9.18 -36.40
C ALA A 476 -20.35 -7.64 -36.32
N ASN A 477 -21.49 -6.96 -36.42
CA ASN A 477 -21.53 -5.48 -36.38
C ASN A 477 -21.58 -4.88 -34.95
N ASP A 478 -21.10 -5.60 -33.95
CA ASP A 478 -21.20 -5.27 -32.53
C ASP A 478 -20.16 -4.25 -32.06
N THR A 479 -18.92 -4.37 -32.52
CA THR A 479 -17.79 -3.48 -32.16
C THR A 479 -17.37 -2.60 -33.32
N GLU A 480 -16.69 -1.49 -33.03
CA GLU A 480 -16.18 -0.61 -34.09
C GLU A 480 -15.11 -1.28 -34.94
N SER A 481 -14.25 -2.09 -34.30
CA SER A 481 -13.27 -2.93 -34.99
C SER A 481 -13.94 -3.84 -36.02
N ASN A 482 -15.01 -4.54 -35.63
CA ASN A 482 -15.69 -5.46 -36.53
C ASN A 482 -16.48 -4.72 -37.64
N ARG A 483 -17.13 -3.59 -37.32
CA ARG A 483 -17.76 -2.73 -38.35
C ARG A 483 -16.76 -2.23 -39.38
N GLN A 484 -15.55 -1.87 -38.95
CA GLN A 484 -14.48 -1.46 -39.87
C GLN A 484 -14.06 -2.59 -40.82
N GLN A 485 -14.09 -3.86 -40.40
CA GLN A 485 -13.84 -5.00 -41.30
C GLN A 485 -14.96 -5.18 -42.34
N ASN A 486 -16.18 -4.74 -42.03
CA ASN A 486 -17.30 -4.79 -42.97
C ASN A 486 -17.25 -3.66 -44.00
N ARG A 487 -16.69 -2.50 -43.64
CA ARG A 487 -16.42 -1.38 -44.57
C ARG A 487 -15.18 -1.65 -45.42
N ARG A 488 -15.33 -2.44 -46.48
CA ARG A 488 -14.23 -2.90 -47.35
C ARG A 488 -14.58 -2.85 -48.83
N VAL A 489 -13.56 -2.98 -49.68
CA VAL A 489 -13.71 -3.28 -51.11
C VAL A 489 -13.18 -4.68 -51.35
N GLU A 490 -13.80 -5.43 -52.26
CA GLU A 490 -13.38 -6.77 -52.63
C GLU A 490 -13.23 -6.86 -54.16
N LEU A 491 -12.17 -7.50 -54.62
CA LEU A 491 -11.99 -7.82 -56.04
C LEU A 491 -12.44 -9.25 -56.26
N VAL A 492 -13.32 -9.48 -57.23
CA VAL A 492 -13.88 -10.81 -57.55
C VAL A 492 -13.72 -11.07 -59.05
N LEU A 493 -13.27 -12.26 -59.45
CA LEU A 493 -13.18 -12.62 -60.86
C LEU A 493 -14.55 -12.55 -61.56
N LYS A 494 -14.62 -11.93 -62.74
CA LYS A 494 -15.82 -11.97 -63.60
C LYS A 494 -16.00 -13.33 -64.29
N SER A 495 -14.91 -14.03 -64.53
CA SER A 495 -14.88 -15.33 -65.21
C SER A 495 -13.65 -16.10 -64.73
N PRO A 496 -13.66 -17.45 -64.78
CA PRO A 496 -12.49 -18.26 -64.45
C PRO A 496 -11.27 -17.79 -65.26
N LEU A 497 -10.10 -17.77 -64.61
CA LEU A 497 -8.82 -17.56 -65.31
C LEU A 497 -8.67 -18.67 -66.35
N SER A 498 -8.83 -18.34 -67.64
CA SER A 498 -8.38 -19.23 -68.70
C SER A 498 -6.86 -19.23 -68.70
N LEU A 499 -6.28 -20.30 -68.15
CA LEU A 499 -4.85 -20.61 -68.22
C LEU A 499 -4.40 -20.65 -69.69
#